data_AF-A0A6P1DMB6-F1
#
_entry.id   AF-A0A6P1DMB6-F1
#
_cell.length_a   1.000
_cell.length_b   1.000
_cell.length_c   1.000
_cell.angle_alpha   90.00
_cell.angle_beta   90.00
_cell.angle_gamma   90.00
#
_symmetry.space_group_name_H-M   'P 1'
#
loop_
_entity.id
_entity.type
_entity.pdbx_description
1 polymer ?
#
loop_
_entity_poly.entity_id
_entity_poly.type
_entity_poly.pdbx_seq_one_letter_code
_entity_poly.pdbx_strand_id
1 'polypeptide(L)' 'MTKAEDQEFDGRRSTGAVYWEGATPLLEDGQEIGRGYLEMTGYWRRQTGL' A
#
# COMPACT_ATOMS: atom_id res chain seq x y z
N MET A 1 -11.64 2.68 -14.04
CA MET A 1 -11.28 1.98 -12.80
C MET A 1 -10.75 3.05 -11.85
N THR A 2 -11.53 3.42 -10.82
CA THR A 2 -11.26 4.58 -9.97
C THR A 2 -10.15 4.28 -8.95
N LYS A 3 -9.00 4.91 -9.14
CA LYS A 3 -8.03 5.37 -8.14
C LYS A 3 -7.82 4.47 -6.90
N ALA A 4 -7.26 3.27 -7.08
CA ALA A 4 -6.70 2.48 -5.97
C ALA A 4 -5.22 2.82 -5.69
N GLU A 5 -4.56 3.56 -6.59
CA GLU A 5 -3.10 3.65 -6.61
C GLU A 5 -2.51 4.67 -5.62
N ASP A 6 -3.33 5.36 -4.84
CA ASP A 6 -2.90 6.54 -4.06
C ASP A 6 -3.60 6.59 -2.69
N GLN A 7 -3.50 5.49 -1.93
CA GLN A 7 -3.94 5.36 -0.53
C GLN A 7 -2.74 5.20 0.43
N GLU A 8 -1.58 5.70 0.02
CA GLU A 8 -0.43 5.81 0.91
C GLU A 8 -0.70 6.89 1.96
N PHE A 9 -0.43 6.57 3.22
CA PHE A 9 -0.33 7.56 4.28
C PHE A 9 1.12 7.72 4.73
N ASP A 10 1.53 8.98 4.73
CA ASP A 10 2.82 9.40 5.24
C ASP A 10 2.75 9.67 6.75
N GLY A 11 3.02 8.63 7.54
CA GLY A 11 3.12 8.69 9.00
C GLY A 11 4.51 9.06 9.52
N ARG A 12 5.44 9.49 8.66
CA ARG A 12 6.86 9.68 9.05
C ARG A 12 7.05 10.71 10.17
N ARG A 13 6.11 11.66 10.33
CA ARG A 13 6.15 12.69 11.38
C ARG A 13 5.50 12.27 12.71
N SER A 14 4.84 11.12 12.78
CA SER A 14 4.15 10.63 13.97
C SER A 14 4.64 9.24 14.40
N THR A 15 4.36 8.21 13.61
CA THR A 15 4.72 6.81 13.90
C THR A 15 6.08 6.41 13.32
N GLY A 16 6.67 7.25 12.47
CA GLY A 16 7.95 6.97 11.82
C GLY A 16 7.85 5.95 10.68
N ALA A 17 6.64 5.56 10.27
CA ALA A 17 6.37 4.59 9.23
C ALA A 17 5.63 5.23 8.04
N VAL A 18 5.76 4.59 6.88
CA VAL A 18 4.84 4.78 5.75
C VAL A 18 3.96 3.54 5.70
N TYR A 19 2.66 3.74 5.57
CA TYR A 19 1.70 2.65 5.41
C TYR A 19 0.87 2.86 4.14
N TRP A 20 0.49 1.74 3.53
CA TRP A 20 -0.50 1.73 2.47
C TRP A 20 -1.65 0.85 2.92
N GLU A 21 -2.87 1.36 2.83
CA GLU A 21 -4.08 0.61 3.13
C GLU A 21 -5.11 0.92 2.06
N GLY A 22 -5.62 -0.10 1.38
CA GLY A 22 -6.64 0.16 0.36
C GLY A 22 -7.31 -1.02 -0.28
N ALA A 23 -8.50 -0.72 -0.82
CA ALA A 23 -9.29 -1.67 -1.58
C ALA A 23 -8.56 -2.10 -2.85
N THR A 24 -8.35 -3.41 -3.00
CA THR A 24 -7.53 -4.01 -4.06
C THR A 24 -8.30 -5.12 -4.78
N PRO A 25 -8.25 -5.23 -6.13
CA PRO A 25 -8.79 -6.38 -6.83
C PRO A 25 -7.95 -7.64 -6.58
N LEU A 26 -8.60 -8.78 -6.41
CA LEU A 26 -7.95 -10.08 -6.39
C LEU A 26 -7.97 -10.65 -7.80
N LEU A 27 -6.78 -10.98 -8.33
CA LEU A 27 -6.61 -11.53 -9.67
C LEU A 27 -6.11 -12.98 -9.60
N GLU A 28 -6.66 -13.84 -10.45
CA GLU A 28 -6.15 -15.18 -10.76
C GLU A 28 -5.99 -15.29 -12.28
N ASP A 29 -4.81 -15.66 -12.75
CA ASP A 29 -4.46 -15.71 -14.18
C ASP A 29 -4.82 -14.43 -14.97
N GLY A 30 -4.72 -13.27 -14.32
CA GLY A 30 -5.04 -11.97 -14.89
C GLY A 30 -6.53 -11.63 -14.93
N GLN A 31 -7.41 -12.53 -14.48
CA GLN A 31 -8.84 -12.29 -14.35
C GLN A 31 -9.20 -11.83 -12.93
N GLU A 32 -10.03 -10.79 -12.80
CA GLU A 32 -10.58 -10.38 -11.50
C GLU A 32 -11.54 -11.44 -10.97
N ILE A 33 -11.20 -12.02 -9.83
CA ILE A 33 -12.00 -13.03 -9.12
C ILE A 33 -12.62 -12.48 -7.83
N GLY A 34 -12.26 -11.25 -7.42
CA GLY A 34 -12.82 -10.65 -6.23
C GLY A 34 -12.20 -9.30 -5.88
N ARG A 35 -12.55 -8.82 -4.68
CA ARG A 35 -12.04 -7.58 -4.08
C ARG A 35 -11.70 -7.83 -2.62
N GLY A 36 -10.65 -7.19 -2.14
CA GLY A 36 -10.23 -7.26 -0.74
C GLY A 36 -9.60 -5.95 -0.28
N TYR A 37 -9.03 -5.98 0.92
CA TYR A 37 -8.16 -4.92 1.43
C TYR A 37 -6.74 -5.45 1.47
N LEU A 38 -5.79 -4.61 1.05
CA LEU A 38 -4.37 -4.86 1.20
C LEU A 38 -3.82 -3.83 2.19
N GLU A 39 -3.04 -4.31 3.15
CA GLU A 39 -2.27 -3.48 4.08
C GLU A 39 -0.79 -3.79 3.85
N MET A 40 0.00 -2.75 3.58
CA MET A 40 1.44 -2.86 3.45
C MET A 40 2.13 -1.92 4.43
N THR A 41 3.06 -2.49 5.20
CA THR A 41 3.89 -1.76 6.15
C THR A 41 5.36 -2.16 5.95
N GLY A 42 6.29 -1.32 6.40
CA GLY A 42 7.73 -1.64 6.36
C GLY A 42 8.40 -1.65 4.97
N TYR A 43 7.66 -1.38 3.89
CA TYR A 43 8.21 -1.29 2.52
C TYR A 43 9.03 -0.02 2.30
N TRP A 44 8.75 1.03 3.07
CA TRP A 44 9.55 2.23 3.08
C TRP A 44 10.64 2.14 4.15
N ARG A 45 11.89 2.42 3.75
CA ARG A 45 13.02 2.59 4.65
C ARG A 45 13.69 3.91 4.37
N ARG A 46 14.01 4.68 5.41
CA ARG A 46 14.87 5.86 5.28
C ARG A 46 16.25 5.40 4.81
N GLN A 47 16.68 5.83 3.63
CA GLN A 47 18.08 5.70 3.23
C GLN A 47 18.93 6.55 4.18
N THR A 48 19.63 5.90 5.10
CA THR A 48 20.72 6.50 5.85
C THR A 48 21.98 6.31 5.02
N GLY A 49 22.50 7.39 4.44
CA GLY A 49 23.73 7.39 3.65
C GLY A 49 24.97 7.23 4.52
N LEU A 50 25.14 6.04 5.11
CA LEU A 50 26.41 5.55 5.64
C LEU A 50 27.09 4.70 4.57
#